data_AF-A0A8X6QN72-F1
#
_entry.id   AF-A0A8X6QN72-F1
#
_cell.length_a   1.000
_cell.length_b   1.000
_cell.length_c   1.000
_cell.angle_alpha   90.00
_cell.angle_beta   90.00
_cell.angle_gamma   90.00
#
_symmetry.space_group_name_H-M   'P 1'
#
loop_
_entity.id
_entity.type
_entity.pdbx_description
1 polymer ?
#
loop_
_entity_poly.entity_id
_entity_poly.type
_entity_poly.pdbx_seq_one_letter_code
_entity_poly.pdbx_strand_id
1 'polypeptide(L)'
;MDGSLKYVELQVLNLNNKGVWEKIGVWTDTGLDIKDIVWPGGSPVPPPGVPEKFNLKVTFLDEPPFVNVVPPDNETGECETSRSVRCRIAPEHKLVG
;
A
#
# COMPACT_ATOMS: atom_id res chain seq x y z
N MET A 1 -35.84 12.87 -4.47
CA MET A 1 -35.04 13.68 -3.52
C MET A 1 -34.72 12.77 -2.35
N ASP A 2 -33.44 12.61 -1.97
CA ASP A 2 -33.02 11.66 -0.92
C ASP A 2 -33.19 12.19 0.51
N GLY A 3 -33.65 13.44 0.67
CA GLY A 3 -33.97 14.05 1.97
C GLY A 3 -32.76 14.67 2.69
N SER A 4 -31.58 14.67 2.06
CA SER A 4 -30.38 15.30 2.62
C SER A 4 -30.40 16.84 2.45
N LEU A 5 -29.79 17.54 3.42
CA LEU A 5 -29.58 18.98 3.35
C LEU A 5 -28.48 19.31 2.34
N LYS A 6 -28.79 20.18 1.37
CA LYS A 6 -27.85 20.55 0.30
C LYS A 6 -26.83 21.61 0.71
N TYR A 7 -27.16 22.44 1.69
CA TYR A 7 -26.32 23.52 2.19
C TYR A 7 -26.16 23.32 3.69
N VAL A 8 -24.99 22.81 4.09
CA VAL A 8 -24.68 22.50 5.48
C VAL A 8 -23.37 23.17 5.88
N GLU A 9 -23.34 23.71 7.08
CA GLU A 9 -22.11 24.11 7.75
C GLU A 9 -21.61 22.93 8.59
N LEU A 10 -20.41 22.44 8.30
CA LEU A 10 -19.76 21.35 9.04
C LEU A 10 -18.57 21.88 9.81
N GLN A 11 -18.36 21.35 11.01
CA GLN A 11 -17.18 21.68 11.81
C GLN A 11 -16.09 20.63 11.60
N VAL A 12 -14.88 21.08 11.33
CA VAL A 12 -13.71 20.21 11.25
C VAL A 12 -13.03 20.19 12.61
N LEU A 13 -12.93 19.00 13.20
CA LEU A 13 -12.33 18.77 14.50
C LEU A 13 -11.03 17.96 14.34
N ASN A 14 -10.00 18.31 15.11
CA ASN A 14 -8.77 17.52 15.22
C ASN A 14 -8.63 16.96 16.63
N LEU A 15 -8.20 15.72 16.75
CA LEU A 15 -7.95 15.09 18.05
C LEU A 15 -6.52 15.40 18.49
N ASN A 16 -6.36 16.07 19.61
CA ASN A 16 -5.03 16.38 20.12
C ASN A 16 -4.44 15.24 20.97
N ASN A 17 -3.15 15.36 21.30
CA ASN A 17 -2.42 14.37 22.11
C ASN A 17 -2.95 14.22 23.55
N LYS A 18 -3.87 15.10 23.99
CA LYS A 18 -4.56 15.02 25.29
C LYS A 18 -5.91 14.31 25.19
N GLY A 19 -6.29 13.80 24.01
CA GLY A 19 -7.56 13.14 23.76
C GLY A 19 -8.75 14.10 23.66
N VAL A 20 -8.51 15.38 23.36
CA VAL A 20 -9.56 16.40 23.23
C VAL A 20 -9.76 16.76 21.77
N TRP A 21 -11.03 16.81 21.35
CA TRP A 21 -11.43 17.30 20.03
C TRP A 21 -11.38 18.83 19.99
N GLU A 22 -10.52 19.38 19.15
CA GLU A 22 -10.36 20.82 18.95
C GLU A 22 -10.91 21.22 17.58
N LYS A 23 -11.74 22.27 17.53
CA LYS A 23 -12.24 22.80 16.26
C LYS A 23 -11.12 23.53 15.52
N ILE A 24 -10.76 23.01 14.35
CA ILE A 24 -9.69 23.56 13.50
C ILE A 24 -10.23 24.22 12.22
N GLY A 25 -11.49 24.01 11.87
CA GLY A 25 -12.04 24.60 10.65
C GLY A 25 -13.56 24.51 10.53
N VAL A 26 -14.07 25.10 9.46
CA VAL A 26 -15.47 25.08 9.06
C VAL A 26 -15.55 24.82 7.55
N TRP A 27 -16.40 23.87 7.17
CA TRP A 27 -16.79 23.64 5.78
C TRP A 27 -18.17 24.23 5.55
N THR A 28 -18.29 25.09 4.54
CA THR A 28 -19.55 25.72 4.11
C THR A 28 -19.82 25.38 2.65
N ASP A 29 -20.92 25.88 2.11
CA ASP A 29 -21.20 25.83 0.67
C ASP A 29 -20.18 26.59 -0.18
N THR A 30 -19.48 27.56 0.42
CA THR A 30 -18.44 28.35 -0.24
C THR A 30 -17.05 27.69 -0.22
N GLY A 31 -16.86 26.67 0.62
CA GLY A 31 -15.60 25.92 0.73
C GLY A 31 -15.14 25.69 2.16
N LEU A 32 -13.88 25.26 2.29
CA LEU A 32 -13.21 24.96 3.55
C LEU A 32 -12.35 26.13 4.02
N ASP A 33 -12.58 26.58 5.25
CA ASP A 33 -11.64 27.41 6.00
C ASP A 33 -11.07 26.60 7.16
N ILE A 34 -9.75 26.41 7.18
CA ILE A 34 -9.08 25.50 8.11
C ILE A 34 -7.73 26.06 8.57
N LYS A 35 -7.44 25.86 9.86
CA LYS A 35 -6.14 26.16 10.49
C LYS A 35 -5.14 25.03 10.28
N ASP A 36 -3.93 25.20 10.81
CA ASP A 36 -2.89 24.18 10.80
C ASP A 36 -3.36 22.84 11.39
N ILE A 37 -2.99 21.75 10.72
CA ILE A 37 -3.28 20.38 11.13
C ILE A 37 -2.01 19.79 11.76
N VAL A 38 -2.15 19.30 12.99
CA VAL A 38 -1.08 18.54 13.65
C VAL A 38 -1.39 17.06 13.49
N TRP A 39 -0.50 16.36 12.80
CA TRP A 39 -0.54 14.92 12.56
C TRP A 39 0.07 14.14 13.72
N PRO A 40 -0.18 12.82 13.80
CA PRO A 40 0.45 11.96 14.80
C PRO A 40 1.97 12.18 14.90
N GLY A 41 2.49 12.20 16.13
CA GLY A 41 3.89 12.55 16.39
C GLY A 41 4.18 14.06 16.45
N GLY A 42 3.15 14.92 16.38
CA GLY A 42 3.32 16.37 16.46
C GLY A 42 3.82 17.00 15.16
N SER A 43 3.70 16.28 14.03
CA SER A 43 4.18 16.74 12.73
C SER A 43 3.19 17.72 12.09
N PRO A 44 3.64 18.86 11.53
CA PRO A 44 2.79 19.72 10.69
C PRO A 44 2.57 19.16 9.29
N VAL A 45 3.32 18.12 8.91
CA VAL A 45 3.25 17.47 7.59
C VAL A 45 2.52 16.14 7.71
N PRO A 46 1.60 15.80 6.78
CA PRO A 46 0.94 14.51 6.78
C PRO A 46 1.96 13.37 6.69
N PRO A 47 1.71 12.23 7.37
CA PRO A 47 2.55 11.06 7.22
C PRO A 47 2.54 10.63 5.74
N PRO A 48 3.69 10.19 5.18
CA PRO A 48 3.71 9.67 3.83
C PRO A 48 2.70 8.52 3.74
N GLY A 49 1.86 8.54 2.71
CA GLY A 49 0.90 7.47 2.46
C GLY A 49 1.61 6.12 2.44
N VAL A 50 0.94 5.07 2.93
CA VAL A 50 1.51 3.72 2.86
C VAL A 50 1.65 3.36 1.37
N PRO A 51 2.86 3.15 0.83
CA PRO A 51 2.99 2.65 -0.53
C PRO A 51 2.24 1.31 -0.63
N GLU A 52 1.50 1.11 -1.70
CA GLU A 52 0.71 -0.11 -1.89
C GLU A 52 1.63 -1.33 -1.79
N LYS A 53 1.46 -2.13 -0.73
CA LYS A 53 2.23 -3.37 -0.54
C LYS A 53 1.62 -4.46 -1.41
N PHE A 54 1.85 -4.41 -2.72
CA PHE A 54 1.44 -5.50 -3.60
C PHE A 54 2.60 -6.46 -3.84
N ASN A 55 2.28 -7.75 -3.85
CA ASN A 55 3.22 -8.81 -4.22
C ASN A 55 2.74 -9.41 -5.53
N LEU A 56 3.60 -9.45 -6.55
CA LEU A 56 3.29 -10.06 -7.84
C LEU A 56 3.72 -11.53 -7.82
N LYS A 57 2.82 -12.44 -8.22
CA LYS A 57 3.17 -13.84 -8.51
C LYS A 57 3.28 -14.00 -10.01
N VAL A 58 4.43 -14.46 -10.48
CA VAL A 58 4.70 -14.72 -11.90
C VAL A 58 5.03 -16.19 -12.08
N THR A 59 4.52 -16.80 -13.15
CA THR A 59 4.76 -18.20 -13.51
C THR A 59 5.34 -18.27 -14.92
N PHE A 60 6.29 -19.17 -15.11
CA PHE A 60 6.99 -19.38 -16.37
C PHE A 60 7.04 -20.88 -16.68
N LEU A 61 7.27 -21.21 -17.95
CA LEU A 61 7.63 -22.56 -18.41
C LEU A 61 9.15 -22.61 -18.59
N ASP A 62 9.73 -23.80 -18.42
CA ASP A 62 11.15 -24.04 -18.75
C ASP A 62 11.29 -24.04 -20.27
N GLU A 63 11.95 -23.02 -20.82
CA GLU A 63 12.02 -22.75 -22.26
C GLU A 63 13.38 -22.14 -22.63
N PRO A 64 14.44 -22.96 -22.77
CA PRO A 64 15.73 -22.47 -23.23
C PRO A 64 15.64 -21.88 -24.66
N PRO A 65 16.33 -20.76 -24.96
CA PRO A 65 17.28 -20.05 -24.10
C PRO A 65 16.64 -18.96 -23.20
N PHE A 66 15.32 -18.76 -23.28
CA PHE A 66 14.63 -17.62 -22.68
C PHE A 66 14.41 -17.77 -21.17
N VAL A 67 14.08 -18.98 -20.71
CA VAL A 67 13.92 -19.34 -19.30
C VAL A 67 14.69 -20.63 -19.06
N ASN A 68 15.73 -20.55 -18.23
CA ASN A 68 16.56 -21.70 -17.88
C ASN A 68 16.39 -22.01 -16.40
N VAL A 69 16.03 -23.25 -16.08
CA VAL A 69 15.94 -23.73 -14.70
C VAL A 69 17.23 -24.46 -14.35
N VAL A 70 17.95 -23.97 -13.34
CA VAL A 70 19.18 -24.58 -12.84
C VAL A 70 19.05 -24.90 -11.34
N PRO A 71 19.61 -26.01 -10.86
CA PRO A 71 19.63 -26.31 -9.43
C PRO A 71 20.47 -25.27 -8.67
N PRO A 72 20.12 -24.94 -7.42
CA PRO A 72 20.98 -24.13 -6.57
C PRO A 72 22.26 -24.90 -6.22
N ASP A 73 23.28 -24.16 -5.77
CA ASP A 73 24.53 -24.73 -5.28
C ASP A 73 24.30 -25.68 -4.08
N ASN A 74 24.94 -26.85 -4.09
CA ASN A 74 24.68 -27.92 -3.12
C ASN A 74 25.17 -27.60 -1.70
N GLU A 75 26.18 -26.73 -1.56
CA GLU A 75 26.75 -26.39 -0.25
C GLU A 75 26.10 -25.14 0.35
N THR A 76 25.79 -24.14 -0.47
CA THR A 76 25.26 -22.83 -0.03
C THR A 76 23.74 -22.72 -0.20
N GLY A 77 23.12 -23.50 -1.09
CA GLY A 77 21.70 -23.37 -1.43
C GLY A 77 21.35 -22.08 -2.17
N GLU A 78 22.35 -21.34 -2.65
CA GLU A 78 22.16 -20.10 -3.42
C GLU A 78 22.11 -20.38 -4.92
N CYS A 79 21.50 -19.46 -5.67
CA CYS A 79 21.48 -19.58 -7.13
C CYS A 79 22.86 -19.25 -7.71
N GLU A 80 23.24 -19.97 -8.78
CA GLU A 80 24.58 -19.90 -9.38
C GLU A 80 25.00 -18.49 -9.84
N THR A 81 24.06 -17.67 -10.31
CA THR A 81 24.33 -16.30 -10.75
C THR A 81 23.52 -15.27 -9.98
N SER A 82 24.06 -14.06 -9.84
CA SER A 82 23.37 -12.92 -9.22
C SER A 82 22.12 -12.46 -9.99
N ARG A 83 21.94 -12.94 -11.24
CA ARG A 83 20.77 -12.67 -12.07
C ARG A 83 19.73 -13.79 -12.01
N SER A 84 20.07 -14.93 -11.42
CA SER A 84 19.13 -16.03 -11.20
C SER A 84 18.18 -15.67 -10.06
N VAL A 85 16.92 -16.07 -10.19
CA VAL A 85 15.90 -15.87 -9.16
C VAL A 85 15.48 -17.20 -8.58
N ARG A 86 15.24 -17.25 -7.26
CA ARG A 86 14.68 -18.45 -6.62
C ARG A 86 13.25 -18.66 -7.11
N CYS A 87 13.00 -19.81 -7.71
CA CYS A 87 11.67 -20.23 -8.17
C CYS A 87 11.22 -21.52 -7.48
N ARG A 88 9.93 -21.83 -7.59
CA ARG A 88 9.36 -23.13 -7.17
C ARG A 88 8.81 -23.84 -8.39
N ILE A 89 9.15 -25.11 -8.55
CA ILE A 89 8.61 -25.95 -9.61
C ILE A 89 7.25 -26.47 -9.14
N ALA A 90 6.19 -26.12 -9.87
CA ALA A 90 4.87 -26.67 -9.60
C ALA A 90 4.82 -28.13 -10.10
N PRO A 91 4.27 -29.06 -9.31
CA PRO A 91 4.12 -30.44 -9.74
C PRO A 91 3.06 -30.55 -10.84
N GLU A 92 3.22 -31.52 -11.75
CA GLU A 92 2.41 -31.65 -12.97
C GLU A 92 0.89 -31.72 -12.70
N HIS A 93 0.47 -32.38 -11.61
CA HIS A 93 -0.93 -32.46 -11.21
C HIS A 93 -1.57 -31.12 -10.81
N LYS A 94 -0.78 -30.05 -10.63
CA LYS A 94 -1.27 -28.68 -10.39
C LYS A 94 -1.27 -27.81 -11.64
N LEU A 95 -0.75 -28.34 -12.76
CA LEU A 95 -0.69 -27.65 -14.04
C LEU A 95 -1.87 -28.01 -14.95
N VAL A 96 -2.56 -29.11 -14.66
CA VAL A 96 -3.81 -29.50 -15.33
C VAL A 96 -4.96 -28.78 -14.62
N GLY A 97 -5.56 -27.81 -15.31
CA GLY A 97 -6.80 -27.16 -14.90
C GLY A 97 -8.04 -28.01 -15.17
#